data_AF-A0AA97DUY7-F1
#
_entry.id   AF-A0AA97DUY7-F1
#
_cell.length_a   1.000
_cell.length_b   1.000
_cell.length_c   1.000
_cell.angle_alpha   90.00
_cell.angle_beta   90.00
_cell.angle_gamma   90.00
#
_symmetry.space_group_name_H-M   'P 1'
#
loop_
_entity.id
_entity.type
_entity.pdbx_description
1 polymer ?
#
loop_
_entity_poly.entity_id
_entity_poly.type
_entity_poly.pdbx_seq_one_letter_code
_entity_poly.pdbx_strand_id
1 'polypeptide(L)'
;MDSLRGETCCFSGYRIEKMPFRTDDSPAASALREALDRAIRHAAGQGYTRFLSGMSTGFDLWAAEAVLRTRAQLPVQLLCAVPFDGQASRYAAEWKRRFNRCLLAADGVYSLSREYHTGCYAARNQFMVDAASLLICFFDGQPGGTAQTVRMARQRGLRIVNLAERQLSLLD
;
A
#
# COMPACT_ATOMS: atom_id res chain seq x y z
N MET A 1 -19.57 2.42 13.91
CA MET A 1 -18.23 1.86 13.63
C MET A 1 -17.97 1.63 12.14
N ASP A 2 -19.00 1.58 11.28
CA ASP A 2 -18.85 1.36 9.83
C ASP A 2 -18.37 2.59 9.02
N SER A 3 -18.37 3.80 9.61
CA SER A 3 -18.01 5.02 8.85
C SER A 3 -16.53 5.09 8.47
N LEU A 4 -15.62 4.59 9.31
CA LEU A 4 -14.18 4.68 9.05
C LEU A 4 -13.72 3.76 7.92
N ARG A 5 -14.42 2.63 7.70
CA ARG A 5 -14.11 1.73 6.59
C ARG A 5 -14.38 2.40 5.25
N GLY A 6 -15.47 3.16 5.15
CA GLY A 6 -15.84 3.92 3.95
C GLY A 6 -14.81 4.96 3.53
N GLU A 7 -14.04 5.48 4.48
CA GLU A 7 -13.02 6.52 4.30
C GLU A 7 -11.59 5.95 4.19
N THR A 8 -11.43 4.63 4.28
CA THR A 8 -10.12 3.98 4.33
C THR A 8 -9.77 3.29 3.00
N CYS A 9 -8.62 3.65 2.47
CA CYS A 9 -7.95 2.97 1.37
C CYS A 9 -6.81 2.10 1.91
N CYS A 10 -6.65 0.88 1.41
CA CYS A 10 -5.45 0.07 1.66
C CYS A 10 -4.65 -0.15 0.37
N PHE A 11 -3.37 -0.49 0.55
CA PHE A 11 -2.46 -0.78 -0.57
C PHE A 11 -2.07 -2.26 -0.62
N SER A 12 -1.80 -2.76 -1.82
CA SER A 12 -1.12 -4.03 -2.00
C SER A 12 -0.39 -4.04 -3.33
N GLY A 13 0.84 -4.54 -3.35
CA GLY A 13 1.57 -4.69 -4.61
C GLY A 13 2.81 -5.53 -4.44
N TYR A 14 3.57 -5.65 -5.52
CA TYR A 14 4.79 -6.45 -5.49
C TYR A 14 5.86 -5.86 -4.58
N ARG A 15 6.60 -6.78 -3.96
CA ARG A 15 7.89 -6.44 -3.36
C ARG A 15 8.89 -6.12 -4.46
N ILE A 16 9.94 -5.39 -4.10
CA ILE A 16 10.93 -4.90 -5.07
C ILE A 16 11.50 -6.02 -5.96
N GLU A 17 11.73 -7.21 -5.40
CA GLU A 17 12.24 -8.38 -6.13
C GLU A 17 11.29 -8.95 -7.20
N LYS A 18 10.01 -8.58 -7.17
CA LYS A 18 8.99 -9.00 -8.13
C LYS A 18 8.51 -7.85 -9.04
N MET A 19 9.08 -6.66 -8.89
CA MET A 19 8.72 -5.54 -9.76
C MET A 19 9.24 -5.78 -11.19
N PRO A 20 8.47 -5.40 -12.23
CA PRO A 20 8.84 -5.64 -13.62
C PRO A 20 9.94 -4.69 -14.14
N PHE A 21 10.51 -3.86 -13.27
CA PHE A 21 11.57 -2.92 -13.59
C PHE A 21 12.79 -3.11 -12.68
N ARG A 22 13.97 -2.92 -13.25
CA ARG A 22 15.25 -3.34 -12.66
C ARG A 22 15.81 -2.36 -11.62
N THR A 23 15.43 -1.09 -11.70
CA THR A 23 15.95 -0.02 -10.86
C THR A 23 14.83 0.94 -10.46
N ASP A 24 14.97 1.53 -9.27
CA ASP A 24 13.99 2.47 -8.74
C ASP A 24 13.97 3.79 -9.54
N ASP A 25 15.03 4.12 -10.27
CA ASP A 25 15.10 5.33 -11.10
C ASP A 25 14.71 5.11 -12.57
N SER A 26 14.19 3.92 -12.90
CA SER A 26 13.73 3.64 -14.26
C SER A 26 12.50 4.49 -14.64
N PRO A 27 12.28 4.78 -15.94
CA PRO A 27 11.06 5.46 -16.39
C PRO A 27 9.77 4.77 -15.96
N ALA A 28 9.77 3.43 -15.89
CA ALA A 28 8.64 2.64 -15.40
C ALA A 28 8.36 2.87 -13.91
N ALA A 29 9.40 2.93 -13.08
CA ALA A 29 9.28 3.24 -11.66
C ALA A 29 8.75 4.66 -11.44
N SER A 30 9.25 5.64 -12.21
CA SER A 30 8.74 7.02 -12.18
C SER A 30 7.27 7.11 -12.60
N ALA A 31 6.89 6.45 -13.70
CA ALA A 31 5.50 6.41 -14.14
C ALA A 31 4.56 5.77 -13.09
N LEU A 32 5.01 4.72 -12.39
CA LEU A 32 4.25 4.11 -11.31
C LEU A 32 4.10 5.06 -10.11
N ARG A 33 5.16 5.78 -9.72
CA ARG A 33 5.09 6.77 -8.65
C ARG A 33 4.12 7.91 -8.98
N GLU A 34 4.13 8.41 -10.21
CA GLU A 34 3.18 9.42 -10.65
C GLU A 34 1.75 8.89 -10.67
N ALA A 35 1.55 7.64 -11.10
CA ALA A 35 0.24 7.00 -11.08
C ALA A 35 -0.27 6.81 -9.64
N LEU A 36 0.60 6.41 -8.70
CA LEU A 36 0.30 6.36 -7.27
C LEU A 36 -0.13 7.73 -6.74
N ASP A 37 0.65 8.78 -7.02
CA ASP A 37 0.36 10.14 -6.59
C ASP A 37 -1.00 10.63 -7.12
N ARG A 38 -1.33 10.35 -8.40
CA ARG A 38 -2.65 10.66 -8.98
C ARG A 38 -3.76 9.87 -8.33
N ALA A 39 -3.58 8.55 -8.15
CA ALA A 39 -4.60 7.68 -7.56
C ALA A 39 -4.92 8.06 -6.10
N ILE A 40 -3.89 8.42 -5.32
CA ILE A 40 -4.06 8.86 -3.93
C ILE A 40 -4.77 10.20 -3.86
N ARG A 41 -4.39 11.19 -4.69
CA ARG A 41 -5.10 12.48 -4.75
C ARG A 41 -6.55 12.32 -5.19
N HIS A 42 -6.81 11.47 -6.18
CA HIS A 42 -8.17 11.18 -6.64
C HIS A 42 -9.01 10.52 -5.54
N ALA A 43 -8.46 9.52 -4.85
CA ALA A 43 -9.12 8.90 -3.70
C ALA A 43 -9.39 9.93 -2.59
N ALA A 44 -8.42 10.79 -2.25
CA ALA A 44 -8.61 11.84 -1.26
C ALA A 44 -9.75 12.80 -1.64
N GLY A 45 -9.84 13.20 -2.91
CA GLY A 45 -10.97 14.01 -3.43
C GLY A 45 -12.32 13.30 -3.38
N GLN A 46 -12.35 11.98 -3.26
CA GLN A 46 -13.56 11.17 -3.09
C GLN A 46 -13.89 10.89 -1.60
N GLY A 47 -13.19 11.53 -0.66
CA GLY A 47 -13.43 11.39 0.78
C GLY A 47 -12.61 10.31 1.47
N TYR A 48 -11.64 9.67 0.79
CA TYR A 48 -10.72 8.75 1.45
C TYR A 48 -9.65 9.53 2.22
N THR A 49 -9.74 9.54 3.55
CA THR A 49 -8.83 10.30 4.42
C THR A 49 -7.78 9.42 5.09
N ARG A 50 -7.94 8.09 5.06
CA ARG A 50 -7.06 7.14 5.76
C ARG A 50 -6.43 6.18 4.76
N PHE A 51 -5.10 6.07 4.76
CA PHE A 51 -4.37 5.21 3.84
C PHE A 51 -3.50 4.20 4.58
N LEU A 52 -3.82 2.92 4.43
CA LEU A 52 -3.18 1.82 5.14
C LEU A 52 -2.14 1.12 4.26
N SER A 53 -0.87 1.23 4.64
CA SER A 53 0.25 0.55 3.99
C SER A 53 0.69 -0.70 4.75
N GLY A 54 1.04 -1.74 4.00
CA GLY A 54 1.60 -2.98 4.53
C GLY A 54 3.10 -2.96 4.83
N MET A 55 3.76 -1.83 4.55
CA MET A 55 5.16 -1.55 4.85
C MET A 55 6.19 -2.55 4.28
N SER A 56 5.80 -3.37 3.29
CA SER A 56 6.75 -4.22 2.55
C SER A 56 7.64 -3.38 1.63
N THR A 57 8.83 -3.88 1.27
CA THR A 57 9.63 -3.27 0.19
C THR A 57 8.83 -3.17 -1.11
N GLY A 58 9.25 -2.29 -2.03
CA GLY A 58 8.53 -2.06 -3.29
C GLY A 58 7.24 -1.25 -3.08
N PHE A 59 6.12 -1.75 -3.59
CA PHE A 59 4.87 -0.99 -3.73
C PHE A 59 4.36 -0.38 -2.42
N ASP A 60 4.32 -1.16 -1.35
CA ASP A 60 3.75 -0.70 -0.07
C ASP A 60 4.50 0.53 0.48
N LEU A 61 5.84 0.53 0.42
CA LEU A 61 6.64 1.66 0.87
C LEU A 61 6.58 2.85 -0.08
N TRP A 62 6.57 2.64 -1.41
CA TRP A 62 6.36 3.75 -2.34
C TRP A 62 4.98 4.41 -2.17
N ALA A 63 3.94 3.61 -1.89
CA ALA A 63 2.61 4.13 -1.60
C ALA A 63 2.58 4.91 -0.27
N ALA A 64 3.26 4.42 0.78
CA ALA A 64 3.39 5.15 2.04
C ALA A 64 4.10 6.51 1.85
N GLU A 65 5.20 6.53 1.09
CA GLU A 65 5.91 7.76 0.73
C GLU A 65 5.00 8.74 -0.05
N ALA A 66 4.17 8.22 -0.96
CA ALA A 66 3.22 9.01 -1.74
C ALA A 66 2.09 9.63 -0.89
N VAL A 67 1.59 8.89 0.12
CA VAL A 67 0.63 9.44 1.10
C VAL A 67 1.28 10.59 1.88
N LEU A 68 2.51 10.43 2.35
CA LEU A 68 3.22 11.48 3.08
C LEU A 68 3.45 12.74 2.24
N ARG A 69 3.75 12.60 0.94
CA ARG A 69 3.81 13.74 0.02
C ARG A 69 2.45 14.41 -0.13
N THR A 70 1.38 13.63 -0.32
CA THR A 70 0.00 14.14 -0.47
C THR A 70 -0.49 14.86 0.79
N ARG A 71 -0.08 14.39 1.98
CA ARG A 71 -0.43 14.99 3.27
C ARG A 71 0.00 16.44 3.42
N ALA A 72 1.00 16.89 2.67
CA ALA A 72 1.40 18.30 2.66
C ALA A 72 0.34 19.23 2.07
N GLN A 73 -0.64 18.70 1.33
CA GLN A 73 -1.64 19.48 0.60
C GLN A 73 -3.09 19.08 0.93
N LEU A 74 -3.31 17.86 1.41
CA LEU A 74 -4.63 17.30 1.71
C LEU A 74 -4.64 16.66 3.12
N PRO A 75 -5.78 16.67 3.83
CA PRO A 75 -5.89 16.15 5.20
C PRO A 75 -5.97 14.61 5.22
N VAL A 76 -4.92 13.95 4.73
CA VAL A 76 -4.84 12.49 4.67
C VAL A 76 -3.90 11.94 5.74
N GLN A 77 -4.21 10.75 6.24
CA GLN A 77 -3.45 10.04 7.26
C GLN A 77 -2.74 8.82 6.68
N LEU A 78 -1.47 8.62 7.06
CA LEU A 78 -0.75 7.37 6.81
C LEU A 78 -0.91 6.45 8.02
N LEU A 79 -1.46 5.26 7.78
CA LEU A 79 -1.51 4.17 8.74
C LEU A 79 -0.59 3.04 8.27
N CYS A 80 0.18 2.46 9.18
CA CYS A 80 1.13 1.39 8.89
C CYS A 80 0.69 0.08 9.54
N ALA A 81 0.50 -0.97 8.75
CA ALA A 81 0.25 -2.32 9.23
C ALA A 81 1.52 -3.18 9.08
N VAL A 82 2.16 -3.47 10.20
CA VAL A 82 3.40 -4.23 10.30
C VAL A 82 3.07 -5.66 10.76
N PRO A 83 3.25 -6.71 9.93
CA PRO A 83 3.00 -8.10 10.31
C PRO A 83 3.72 -8.55 11.59
N PHE A 84 4.95 -8.07 11.85
CA PHE A 84 5.68 -8.34 13.09
C PHE A 84 6.80 -7.31 13.33
N ASP A 85 7.15 -7.06 14.59
CA ASP A 85 8.09 -5.99 15.01
C ASP A 85 9.44 -6.02 14.25
N GLY A 86 9.92 -7.22 13.91
CA GLY A 86 11.20 -7.43 13.22
C GLY A 86 11.15 -7.38 11.69
N GLN A 87 10.05 -6.96 11.04
CA GLN A 87 9.87 -7.06 9.58
C GLN A 87 11.04 -6.46 8.78
N ALA A 88 11.50 -5.28 9.16
CA ALA A 88 12.54 -4.55 8.44
C ALA A 88 13.97 -4.98 8.82
N SER A 89 14.14 -5.99 9.68
CA SER A 89 15.46 -6.44 10.15
C SER A 89 16.39 -6.87 9.01
N ARG A 90 15.83 -7.49 7.97
CA ARG A 90 16.57 -8.01 6.80
C ARG A 90 16.47 -7.11 5.56
N TYR A 91 15.91 -5.91 5.67
CA TYR A 91 15.83 -5.00 4.53
C TYR A 91 17.21 -4.46 4.20
N ALA A 92 17.50 -4.30 2.90
CA ALA A 92 18.67 -3.56 2.47
C ALA A 92 18.64 -2.13 3.04
N ALA A 93 19.80 -1.53 3.24
CA ALA A 93 19.94 -0.28 3.99
C ALA A 93 19.03 0.84 3.48
N GLU A 94 18.86 0.98 2.17
CA GLU A 94 17.97 1.97 1.57
C GLU A 94 16.50 1.72 1.92
N TRP A 95 16.01 0.49 1.73
CA TRP A 95 14.65 0.10 2.08
C TRP A 95 14.36 0.24 3.57
N LYS A 96 15.34 -0.07 4.42
CA LYS A 96 15.24 0.14 5.87
C LYS A 96 15.12 1.62 6.22
N ARG A 97 15.86 2.50 5.53
CA ARG A 97 15.71 3.97 5.69
C ARG A 97 14.32 4.45 5.30
N ARG A 98 13.77 3.98 4.16
CA ARG A 98 12.40 4.31 3.71
C ARG A 98 11.34 3.83 4.70
N PHE A 99 11.46 2.58 5.15
CA PHE A 99 10.60 1.99 6.17
C PHE A 99 10.58 2.84 7.45
N ASN A 100 11.76 3.15 8.01
CA ASN A 100 11.86 3.94 9.24
C ASN A 100 11.28 5.35 9.08
N ARG A 101 11.53 6.00 7.93
CA ARG A 101 10.97 7.33 7.65
C ARG A 101 9.44 7.29 7.63
N CYS A 102 8.86 6.30 6.96
CA CYS A 102 7.41 6.14 6.89
C CYS A 102 6.82 5.81 8.26
N LEU A 103 7.45 4.90 9.01
CA LEU A 103 7.00 4.49 10.33
C LEU A 103 7.02 5.65 11.35
N LEU A 104 8.07 6.47 11.35
CA LEU A 104 8.20 7.63 12.24
C LEU A 104 7.22 8.75 11.89
N ALA A 105 6.84 8.87 10.62
CA ALA A 105 5.93 9.90 10.13
C ALA A 105 4.46 9.46 10.12
N ALA A 106 4.17 8.19 10.44
CA ALA A 106 2.84 7.62 10.40
C ALA A 106 1.93 8.19 11.49
N ASP A 107 0.66 8.38 11.15
CA ASP A 107 -0.39 8.81 12.07
C ASP A 107 -0.88 7.66 12.98
N GLY A 108 -0.60 6.41 12.59
CA GLY A 108 -0.86 5.23 13.40
C GLY A 108 -0.09 4.01 12.91
N VAL A 109 0.31 3.15 13.84
CA VAL A 109 1.03 1.90 13.56
C VAL A 109 0.30 0.74 14.24
N TYR A 110 -0.01 -0.28 13.46
CA TYR A 110 -0.57 -1.55 13.92
C TYR A 110 0.52 -2.62 13.77
N SER A 111 1.02 -3.14 14.89
CA SER A 111 1.85 -4.35 14.90
C SER A 111 0.97 -5.56 15.20
N LEU A 112 0.93 -6.53 14.30
CA LEU A 112 0.00 -7.65 14.35
C LEU A 112 0.55 -8.86 15.13
N SER A 113 1.86 -8.94 15.30
CA SER A 113 2.55 -9.99 16.05
C SER A 113 3.85 -9.46 16.63
N ARG A 114 4.30 -10.00 17.76
CA ARG A 114 5.63 -9.69 18.30
C ARG A 114 6.74 -10.35 17.49
N GLU A 115 6.50 -11.57 17.03
CA GLU A 115 7.50 -12.40 16.36
C GLU A 115 7.01 -12.88 14.99
N TYR A 116 7.97 -13.27 14.15
CA TYR A 116 7.66 -13.91 12.88
C TYR A 116 7.02 -15.28 13.12
N HIS A 117 5.90 -15.54 12.46
CA HIS A 117 5.34 -16.87 12.34
C HIS A 117 4.77 -17.08 10.93
N THR A 118 4.61 -18.34 10.54
CA THR A 118 3.90 -18.69 9.30
C THR A 118 2.50 -18.08 9.34
N GLY A 119 2.16 -17.27 8.33
CA GLY A 119 0.85 -16.61 8.22
C GLY A 119 0.79 -15.16 8.69
N CYS A 120 1.80 -14.61 9.37
CA CYS A 120 1.77 -13.21 9.85
C CYS A 120 1.50 -12.18 8.73
N TYR A 121 2.08 -12.37 7.55
CA TYR A 121 1.81 -11.54 6.38
C TYR A 121 0.36 -11.66 5.87
N ALA A 122 -0.20 -12.87 5.89
CA ALA A 122 -1.58 -13.09 5.48
C ALA A 122 -2.56 -12.46 6.47
N ALA A 123 -2.30 -12.59 7.78
CA ALA A 123 -3.07 -11.94 8.83
C ALA A 123 -3.05 -10.40 8.69
N ARG A 124 -1.87 -9.82 8.43
CA ARG A 124 -1.76 -8.39 8.13
C ARG A 124 -2.56 -8.00 6.88
N ASN A 125 -2.49 -8.77 5.80
CA ASN A 125 -3.25 -8.45 4.58
C ASN A 125 -4.77 -8.53 4.83
N GLN A 126 -5.21 -9.51 5.62
CA GLN A 126 -6.62 -9.63 6.03
C GLN A 126 -7.08 -8.42 6.84
N PHE A 127 -6.30 -8.02 7.84
CA PHE A 127 -6.56 -6.80 8.62
C PHE A 127 -6.71 -5.58 7.72
N MET A 128 -5.83 -5.42 6.73
CA MET A 128 -5.87 -4.27 5.82
C MET A 128 -7.11 -4.26 4.92
N VAL A 129 -7.50 -5.41 4.39
CA VAL A 129 -8.69 -5.54 3.53
C VAL A 129 -9.97 -5.33 4.34
N ASP A 130 -10.01 -5.81 5.58
CA ASP A 130 -11.17 -5.71 6.46
C ASP A 130 -11.43 -4.25 6.89
N ALA A 131 -10.35 -3.48 7.06
CA ALA A 131 -10.42 -2.09 7.48
C ALA A 131 -10.74 -1.09 6.35
N ALA A 132 -10.76 -1.51 5.08
CA ALA A 132 -10.84 -0.61 3.93
C ALA A 132 -12.05 -0.89 3.01
N SER A 133 -12.47 0.14 2.27
CA SER A 133 -13.46 0.04 1.18
C SER A 133 -12.83 0.23 -0.20
N LEU A 134 -11.58 0.71 -0.29
CA LEU A 134 -10.78 0.85 -1.51
C LEU A 134 -9.45 0.11 -1.40
N LEU A 135 -9.08 -0.60 -2.46
CA LEU A 135 -7.74 -1.14 -2.67
C LEU A 135 -7.10 -0.42 -3.87
N ILE A 136 -5.99 0.26 -3.66
CA ILE A 136 -5.08 0.68 -4.73
C ILE A 136 -3.94 -0.33 -4.80
N CYS A 137 -3.73 -0.96 -5.95
CA CYS A 137 -2.75 -2.02 -6.09
C CYS A 137 -1.89 -1.94 -7.35
N PHE A 138 -0.79 -2.68 -7.37
CA PHE A 138 -0.06 -3.02 -8.59
C PHE A 138 -0.03 -4.54 -8.73
N PHE A 139 -0.80 -5.07 -9.67
CA PHE A 139 -0.96 -6.51 -9.88
C PHE A 139 -1.16 -6.85 -11.36
N ASP A 140 -0.16 -7.51 -11.95
CA ASP A 140 -0.18 -7.93 -13.37
C ASP A 140 -0.56 -9.41 -13.58
N GLY A 141 -1.07 -10.09 -12.54
CA GLY A 141 -1.53 -11.48 -12.61
C GLY A 141 -0.59 -12.52 -11.99
N GLN A 142 0.64 -12.16 -11.62
CA GLN A 142 1.61 -13.11 -11.07
C GLN A 142 1.20 -13.68 -9.69
N PRO A 143 1.39 -14.98 -9.43
CA PRO A 143 1.00 -15.59 -8.17
C PRO A 143 1.79 -15.04 -6.97
N GLY A 144 1.13 -14.98 -5.81
CA GLY A 144 1.75 -14.60 -4.54
C GLY A 144 0.81 -13.81 -3.63
N GLY A 145 1.41 -13.13 -2.64
CA GLY A 145 0.67 -12.35 -1.64
C GLY A 145 -0.29 -11.31 -2.25
N THR A 146 0.17 -10.55 -3.25
CA THR A 146 -0.68 -9.56 -3.95
C THR A 146 -1.90 -10.19 -4.60
N ALA A 147 -1.74 -11.32 -5.29
CA ALA A 147 -2.86 -12.05 -5.90
C ALA A 147 -3.89 -12.49 -4.85
N GLN A 148 -3.42 -12.95 -3.69
CA GLN A 148 -4.28 -13.32 -2.57
C GLN A 148 -5.03 -12.11 -2.00
N THR A 149 -4.35 -10.97 -1.80
CA THR A 149 -4.96 -9.73 -1.30
C THR A 149 -5.99 -9.18 -2.29
N VAL A 150 -5.70 -9.15 -3.59
CA VAL A 150 -6.64 -8.71 -4.63
C VAL A 150 -7.89 -9.61 -4.67
N ARG A 151 -7.71 -10.93 -4.59
CA ARG A 151 -8.83 -11.88 -4.52
C ARG A 151 -9.70 -11.62 -3.27
N MET A 152 -9.06 -11.45 -2.12
CA MET A 152 -9.74 -11.17 -0.86
C MET A 152 -10.50 -9.83 -0.92
N ALA A 153 -9.90 -8.78 -1.48
CA ALA A 153 -10.55 -7.49 -1.67
C ALA A 153 -11.80 -7.58 -2.56
N ARG A 154 -11.73 -8.36 -3.65
CA ARG A 154 -12.91 -8.66 -4.50
C ARG A 154 -14.01 -9.36 -3.71
N GLN A 155 -13.66 -10.39 -2.93
CA GLN A 155 -14.61 -11.15 -2.10
C GLN A 155 -15.26 -10.27 -1.01
N ARG A 156 -14.55 -9.27 -0.50
CA ARG A 156 -15.05 -8.31 0.50
C ARG A 156 -15.68 -7.05 -0.12
N GLY A 157 -15.85 -7.01 -1.44
CA GLY A 157 -16.52 -5.92 -2.14
C GLY A 157 -15.79 -4.58 -2.10
N LEU A 158 -14.46 -4.58 -2.00
CA LEU A 158 -13.68 -3.33 -2.11
C LEU A 158 -13.71 -2.85 -3.56
N ARG A 159 -13.78 -1.53 -3.75
CA ARG A 159 -13.43 -0.93 -5.05
C ARG A 159 -11.95 -1.17 -5.30
N ILE A 160 -11.55 -1.50 -6.52
CA ILE A 160 -10.15 -1.80 -6.86
C ILE A 160 -9.67 -0.86 -7.95
N VAL A 161 -8.54 -0.20 -7.70
CA VAL A 161 -7.78 0.58 -8.67
C VAL A 161 -6.44 -0.12 -8.88
N ASN A 162 -6.27 -0.79 -10.02
CA ASN A 162 -5.06 -1.54 -10.35
C ASN A 162 -4.15 -0.72 -11.28
N LEU A 163 -2.97 -0.35 -10.81
CA LEU A 163 -2.01 0.49 -11.53
C LEU A 163 -1.13 -0.31 -12.51
N ALA A 164 -1.21 -1.63 -12.54
CA ALA A 164 -0.53 -2.46 -13.54
C ALA A 164 -1.28 -2.47 -14.88
N GLU A 165 -2.60 -2.37 -14.82
CA GLU A 165 -3.44 -2.12 -15.98
C GLU A 165 -3.27 -0.63 -16.29
N ARG A 166 -2.66 -0.27 -17.43
CA ARG A 166 -2.58 1.14 -17.85
C ARG A 166 -4.00 1.64 -18.16
N GLN A 167 -4.79 1.95 -17.14
CA GLN A 167 -6.06 2.65 -17.32
C GLN A 167 -5.79 4.13 -17.56
N LEU A 168 -5.24 4.40 -18.74
CA LEU A 168 -5.52 5.61 -19.50
C LEU A 168 -6.89 5.41 -20.17
N SER A 169 -7.97 5.74 -19.46
CA SER A 169 -9.23 6.18 -20.12
C SER A 169 -10.35 6.67 -19.18
N LEU A 170 -10.20 6.77 -17.84
CA LEU A 170 -11.36 7.07 -16.98
C LEU A 170 -11.17 8.17 -15.93
N LEU A 171 -10.36 9.19 -16.20
CA LEU A 171 -10.33 10.41 -15.38
C LEU A 171 -10.32 11.71 -16.20
N ASP A 172 -10.85 11.67 -17.43
CA ASP A 172 -11.29 12.87 -18.15
C ASP A 172 -12.82 13.00 -18.06
#